data_AF-A0A951C1J7-F1
#
_entry.id   AF-A0A951C1J7-F1
#
_cell.length_a   1.000
_cell.length_b   1.000
_cell.length_c   1.000
_cell.angle_alpha   90.00
_cell.angle_beta   90.00
_cell.angle_gamma   90.00
#
_symmetry.space_group_name_H-M   'P 1'
#
loop_
_entity.id
_entity.type
_entity.pdbx_description
1 polymer ?
#
loop_
_entity_poly.entity_id
_entity_poly.type
_entity_poly.pdbx_seq_one_letter_code
_entity_poly.pdbx_strand_id
1 'polypeptide(L)'
;MIATLEWQQKPVTDDVRAAAGSAGRDAQAHVAGRLRALFDADIDAQATTPLSILRDAVSFPTAVLRQAGADAVRRDMYAVEAFPDDEFALTPASLADVSEDLVELGIRWGAAKAWAHKERHGS
;
A
#
# COMPACT_ATOMS: atom_id res chain seq x y z
N MET A 1 -28.68 -2.18 -8.77
CA MET A 1 -28.68 -2.17 -7.30
C MET A 1 -27.48 -1.33 -6.89
N ILE A 2 -27.72 -0.09 -6.46
CA ILE A 2 -26.66 0.88 -6.17
C ILE A 2 -26.05 0.46 -4.83
N ALA A 3 -24.80 0.00 -4.84
CA ALA A 3 -24.06 -0.22 -3.61
C ALA A 3 -23.71 1.15 -3.01
N THR A 4 -24.18 1.43 -1.82
CA THR A 4 -23.86 2.66 -1.09
C THR A 4 -22.49 2.48 -0.42
N LEU A 5 -21.68 3.54 -0.33
CA LEU A 5 -20.68 3.60 0.74
C LEU A 5 -21.47 3.73 2.05
N GLU A 6 -21.79 2.61 2.70
CA GLU A 6 -22.79 2.50 3.79
C GLU A 6 -22.58 3.51 4.94
N TRP A 7 -21.34 4.00 5.14
CA TRP A 7 -21.01 4.96 6.18
C TRP A 7 -21.17 6.44 5.78
N GLN A 8 -21.10 6.79 4.50
CA GLN A 8 -21.25 8.19 4.01
C GLN A 8 -22.55 8.44 3.23
N GLN A 9 -23.34 7.40 2.96
CA GLN A 9 -24.58 7.49 2.18
C GLN A 9 -24.40 8.09 0.77
N LYS A 10 -23.16 8.08 0.24
CA LYS A 10 -22.85 8.54 -1.12
C LYS A 10 -23.02 7.39 -2.12
N PRO A 11 -23.61 7.63 -3.31
CA PRO A 11 -23.81 6.60 -4.31
C PRO A 11 -22.47 6.19 -4.93
N VAL A 12 -22.18 4.88 -4.98
CA VAL A 12 -21.10 4.34 -5.81
C VAL A 12 -21.67 4.12 -7.20
N THR A 13 -21.41 5.07 -8.10
CA THR A 13 -21.80 4.96 -9.50
C THR A 13 -20.98 3.90 -10.23
N ASP A 14 -21.45 3.45 -11.39
CA ASP A 14 -20.70 2.51 -12.23
C ASP A 14 -19.37 3.11 -12.69
N ASP A 15 -19.30 4.43 -12.91
CA ASP A 15 -18.06 5.14 -13.24
C ASP A 15 -17.04 5.07 -12.10
N VAL A 16 -17.47 5.27 -10.84
CA VAL A 16 -16.60 5.13 -9.67
C VAL A 16 -16.09 3.69 -9.54
N ARG A 17 -16.96 2.70 -9.79
CA ARG A 17 -16.56 1.28 -9.78
C ARG A 17 -15.56 0.96 -10.89
N ALA A 18 -15.75 1.49 -12.09
CA ALA A 18 -14.84 1.33 -13.20
C ALA A 18 -13.49 2.00 -12.93
N ALA A 19 -13.50 3.21 -12.38
CA ALA A 19 -12.30 3.95 -11.97
C ALA A 19 -11.52 3.21 -10.89
N ALA A 20 -12.20 2.69 -9.86
CA ALA A 20 -11.58 1.88 -8.81
C ALA A 20 -10.94 0.61 -9.40
N GLY A 21 -11.63 -0.07 -10.33
CA GLY A 21 -11.08 -1.23 -11.02
C GLY A 21 -9.84 -0.91 -11.86
N SER A 22 -9.82 0.25 -12.53
CA SER A 22 -8.63 0.71 -13.27
C SER A 22 -7.48 1.04 -12.34
N ALA A 23 -7.72 1.87 -11.32
CA ALA A 23 -6.73 2.25 -10.34
C ALA A 23 -6.14 1.03 -9.62
N GLY A 24 -6.94 0.00 -9.34
CA GLY A 24 -6.46 -1.26 -8.79
C GLY A 24 -5.49 -2.01 -9.71
N ARG A 25 -5.76 -2.06 -11.02
CA ARG A 25 -4.83 -2.65 -12.00
C ARG A 25 -3.54 -1.83 -12.12
N ASP A 26 -3.66 -0.52 -12.12
CA ASP A 26 -2.50 0.38 -12.20
C ASP A 26 -1.64 0.28 -10.94
N ALA A 27 -2.26 0.24 -9.76
CA ALA A 27 -1.59 -0.01 -8.48
C ALA A 27 -0.89 -1.37 -8.47
N GLN A 28 -1.57 -2.42 -8.95
CA GLN A 28 -0.98 -3.76 -9.06
C GLN A 28 0.25 -3.75 -9.98
N ALA A 29 0.16 -3.14 -11.16
CA ALA A 29 1.27 -3.05 -12.10
C ALA A 29 2.45 -2.26 -11.49
N HIS A 30 2.16 -1.15 -10.81
CA HIS A 30 3.15 -0.32 -10.12
C HIS A 30 3.87 -1.11 -9.01
N VAL A 31 3.10 -1.70 -8.08
CA VAL A 31 3.64 -2.49 -6.97
C VAL A 31 4.44 -3.67 -7.47
N ALA A 32 3.92 -4.44 -8.44
CA ALA A 32 4.63 -5.59 -8.99
C ALA A 32 5.95 -5.19 -9.68
N GLY A 33 5.97 -4.07 -10.40
CA GLY A 33 7.20 -3.52 -11.00
C GLY A 33 8.25 -3.15 -9.95
N ARG A 34 7.83 -2.45 -8.89
CA ARG A 34 8.72 -2.03 -7.80
C ARG A 34 9.21 -3.18 -6.94
N LEU A 35 8.37 -4.19 -6.67
CA LEU A 35 8.78 -5.38 -5.94
C LEU A 35 9.80 -6.20 -6.72
N ARG A 36 9.61 -6.38 -8.03
CA ARG A 36 10.63 -7.03 -8.88
C ARG A 36 11.95 -6.28 -8.83
N ALA A 37 11.93 -4.96 -9.03
CA ALA A 37 13.13 -4.15 -8.95
C ALA A 37 13.82 -4.23 -7.57
N LEU A 38 13.04 -4.28 -6.48
CA LEU A 38 13.58 -4.47 -5.14
C LEU A 38 14.26 -5.84 -4.98
N PHE A 39 13.62 -6.90 -5.46
CA PHE A 39 14.13 -8.26 -5.30
C PHE A 39 15.30 -8.60 -6.24
N ASP A 40 15.36 -7.95 -7.40
CA ASP A 40 16.47 -8.06 -8.35
C ASP A 40 17.68 -7.21 -7.93
N ALA A 41 17.48 -6.20 -7.07
CA ALA A 41 18.56 -5.36 -6.58
C ALA A 41 19.44 -6.10 -5.57
N ASP A 42 20.75 -5.82 -5.63
CA ASP A 42 21.69 -6.27 -4.61
C ASP A 42 21.27 -5.78 -3.22
N ILE A 43 21.55 -6.58 -2.20
CA ILE A 43 21.09 -6.34 -0.83
C ILE A 43 21.48 -4.96 -0.28
N ASP A 44 22.66 -4.47 -0.67
CA ASP A 44 23.20 -3.18 -0.23
C ASP A 44 22.53 -2.00 -0.95
N ALA A 45 21.88 -2.26 -2.10
CA ALA A 45 21.09 -1.30 -2.85
C ALA A 45 19.58 -1.32 -2.48
N GLN A 46 19.13 -2.27 -1.66
CA GLN A 46 17.72 -2.37 -1.25
C GLN A 46 17.37 -1.33 -0.16
N ALA A 47 17.15 -0.08 -0.54
CA ALA A 47 16.84 1.02 0.39
C ALA A 47 15.38 1.04 0.94
N THR A 48 14.53 0.10 0.53
CA THR A 48 13.10 0.06 0.91
C THR A 48 12.66 -1.35 1.34
N THR A 49 11.37 -1.49 1.66
CA THR A 49 10.72 -2.75 2.06
C THR A 49 9.47 -3.02 1.22
N PRO A 50 9.02 -4.28 1.14
CA PRO A 50 7.75 -4.61 0.50
C PRO A 50 6.55 -3.84 1.07
N LEU A 51 6.50 -3.66 2.39
CA LEU A 51 5.43 -2.91 3.04
C LEU A 51 5.47 -1.43 2.65
N SER A 52 6.66 -0.80 2.61
CA SER A 52 6.81 0.58 2.15
C SER A 52 6.30 0.76 0.72
N ILE A 53 6.62 -0.18 -0.20
CA ILE A 53 6.12 -0.14 -1.58
C ILE A 53 4.58 -0.23 -1.64
N LEU A 54 3.98 -1.07 -0.80
CA LEU A 54 2.51 -1.18 -0.71
C LEU A 54 1.87 0.10 -0.16
N ARG A 55 2.49 0.72 0.85
CA ARG A 55 2.02 1.99 1.42
C ARG A 55 2.08 3.13 0.40
N ASP A 56 3.12 3.18 -0.44
CA ASP A 56 3.21 4.18 -1.52
C ASP A 56 2.06 4.06 -2.54
N ALA A 57 1.51 2.85 -2.72
CA ALA A 57 0.43 2.57 -3.67
C ALA A 57 -0.96 3.06 -3.21
N VAL A 58 -1.07 3.58 -1.99
CA VAL A 58 -2.33 4.15 -1.45
C VAL A 58 -2.77 5.40 -2.23
N SER A 59 -1.83 6.06 -2.91
CA SER A 59 -2.13 7.19 -3.80
C SER A 59 -3.17 6.86 -4.88
N PHE A 60 -3.22 5.61 -5.38
CA PHE A 60 -4.16 5.17 -6.40
C PHE A 60 -5.62 5.18 -5.92
N PRO A 61 -6.02 4.45 -4.86
CA PRO A 61 -7.38 4.52 -4.35
C PRO A 61 -7.73 5.91 -3.78
N THR A 62 -6.78 6.63 -3.19
CA THR A 62 -7.01 8.01 -2.73
C THR A 62 -7.43 8.93 -3.87
N ALA A 63 -6.80 8.82 -5.04
CA ALA A 63 -7.18 9.62 -6.21
C ALA A 63 -8.63 9.35 -6.65
N VAL A 64 -9.05 8.07 -6.65
CA VAL A 64 -10.42 7.68 -7.00
C VAL A 64 -11.42 8.26 -6.00
N LEU A 65 -11.14 8.14 -4.70
CA LEU A 65 -12.02 8.65 -3.65
C LEU A 65 -12.12 10.18 -3.67
N ARG A 66 -11.01 10.90 -3.88
CA ARG A 66 -11.01 12.37 -4.06
C ARG A 66 -11.88 12.77 -5.26
N GLN A 67 -11.73 12.09 -6.40
CA GLN A 67 -12.53 12.35 -7.61
C GLN A 67 -14.01 12.02 -7.43
N ALA A 68 -14.33 10.99 -6.66
CA ALA A 68 -15.70 10.63 -6.28
C ALA A 68 -16.31 11.61 -5.27
N GLY A 69 -15.54 12.58 -4.76
CA GLY A 69 -15.98 13.52 -3.74
C GLY A 69 -16.26 12.85 -2.40
N ALA A 70 -15.55 11.77 -2.06
CA ALA A 70 -15.64 11.14 -0.74
C ALA A 70 -15.11 12.08 0.35
N ASP A 71 -15.69 12.02 1.55
CA ASP A 71 -15.21 12.84 2.66
C ASP A 71 -14.01 12.16 3.32
N ALA A 72 -12.97 12.93 3.64
CA ALA A 72 -11.81 12.46 4.38
C ALA A 72 -12.22 11.92 5.76
N VAL A 73 -11.47 10.96 6.28
CA VAL A 73 -11.70 10.41 7.61
C VAL A 73 -10.94 11.19 8.67
N ARG A 74 -11.47 11.23 9.90
CA ARG A 74 -10.73 11.81 11.02
C ARG A 74 -9.57 10.88 11.38
N ARG A 75 -8.35 11.42 11.34
CA ARG A 75 -7.10 10.72 11.66
C ARG A 75 -6.45 11.35 12.88
N ASP A 76 -5.74 10.55 13.67
CA ASP A 76 -4.91 11.07 14.75
C ASP A 76 -3.65 11.78 14.20
N MET A 77 -2.95 12.50 15.08
CA MET A 77 -1.76 13.27 14.70
C MET A 77 -0.66 12.39 14.10
N TYR A 78 -0.47 11.19 14.63
CA TYR A 78 0.57 10.27 14.17
C TYR A 78 0.28 9.78 12.74
N ALA A 79 -0.96 9.40 12.46
CA ALA A 79 -1.38 8.97 11.13
C ALA A 79 -1.28 10.10 10.10
N VAL A 80 -1.59 11.34 10.49
CA VAL A 80 -1.43 12.52 9.62
C VAL A 80 0.03 12.78 9.29
N GLU A 81 0.92 12.69 10.27
CA GLU A 81 2.36 12.90 10.09
C GLU A 81 3.01 11.77 9.28
N ALA A 82 2.66 10.51 9.58
CA ALA A 82 3.25 9.34 8.93
C ALA A 82 2.79 9.18 7.47
N PHE A 83 1.53 9.54 7.17
CA PHE A 83 0.91 9.32 5.88
C PHE A 83 0.13 10.56 5.43
N PRO A 84 0.80 11.69 5.14
CA PRO A 84 0.11 12.96 4.86
C PRO A 84 -0.89 12.86 3.70
N ASP A 85 -0.59 12.03 2.69
CA ASP A 85 -1.42 11.87 1.49
C ASP A 85 -2.58 10.85 1.63
N ASP A 86 -2.71 10.19 2.78
CA ASP A 86 -3.73 9.17 3.02
C ASP A 86 -4.95 9.69 3.80
N GLU A 87 -5.65 10.65 3.21
CA GLU A 87 -6.83 11.29 3.81
C GLU A 87 -7.98 10.32 4.15
N PHE A 88 -7.94 9.11 3.61
CA PHE A 88 -8.99 8.09 3.80
C PHE A 88 -8.55 6.93 4.71
N ALA A 89 -7.35 7.00 5.30
CA ALA A 89 -6.79 5.97 6.19
C ALA A 89 -6.77 4.56 5.57
N LEU A 90 -6.35 4.47 4.31
CA LEU A 90 -6.23 3.23 3.55
C LEU A 90 -4.84 2.59 3.65
N THR A 91 -3.86 3.28 4.25
CA THR A 91 -2.50 2.79 4.34
C THR A 91 -2.41 1.55 5.22
N PRO A 92 -1.88 0.42 4.71
CA PRO A 92 -1.73 -0.78 5.53
C PRO A 92 -0.73 -0.52 6.67
N ALA A 93 -1.15 -0.79 7.89
CA ALA A 93 -0.29 -0.77 9.06
C ALA A 93 0.71 -1.94 9.03
N SER A 94 0.32 -3.07 8.42
CA SER A 94 1.13 -4.27 8.28
C SER A 94 0.84 -5.03 6.98
N LEU A 95 1.63 -6.07 6.70
CA LEU A 95 1.33 -6.98 5.58
C LEU A 95 0.04 -7.79 5.80
N ALA A 96 -0.37 -8.01 7.07
CA ALA A 96 -1.60 -8.71 7.41
C ALA A 96 -2.85 -7.97 6.92
N ASP A 97 -2.80 -6.64 6.83
CA ASP A 97 -3.90 -5.82 6.30
C ASP A 97 -4.13 -6.05 4.80
N VAL A 98 -3.14 -6.60 4.10
CA VAL A 98 -3.23 -6.96 2.68
C VAL A 98 -3.61 -8.44 2.54
N SER A 99 -2.89 -9.31 3.25
CA SER A 99 -3.17 -10.75 3.30
C SER A 99 -2.36 -11.39 4.43
N GLU A 100 -3.00 -12.26 5.21
CA GLU A 100 -2.35 -13.01 6.29
C GLU A 100 -1.16 -13.85 5.77
N ASP A 101 -1.26 -14.38 4.54
CA ASP A 101 -0.20 -15.19 3.92
C ASP A 101 1.10 -14.39 3.70
N LEU A 102 1.04 -13.06 3.67
CA LEU A 102 2.20 -12.19 3.48
C LEU A 102 2.99 -11.97 4.78
N VAL A 103 2.43 -12.25 5.94
CA VAL A 103 3.07 -12.02 7.24
C VAL A 103 4.36 -12.83 7.35
N GLU A 104 4.25 -14.16 7.16
CA GLU A 104 5.39 -15.08 7.24
C GLU A 104 6.42 -14.79 6.14
N LEU A 105 5.97 -14.45 4.93
CA LEU A 105 6.86 -14.08 3.83
C LEU A 105 7.66 -12.81 4.14
N GLY A 106 7.02 -11.80 4.74
CA GLY A 106 7.67 -10.57 5.16
C GLY A 106 8.74 -10.80 6.23
N ILE A 107 8.43 -11.64 7.24
CA ILE A 107 9.39 -12.01 8.30
C ILE A 107 10.60 -12.72 7.70
N ARG A 108 10.37 -13.72 6.85
CA ARG A 108 11.45 -14.49 6.20
C ARG A 108 12.34 -13.61 5.33
N TRP A 109 11.74 -12.74 4.52
CA TRP A 109 12.49 -11.80 3.69
C TRP A 109 13.35 -10.86 4.54
N GLY A 110 12.78 -10.28 5.61
CA GLY A 110 13.51 -9.40 6.51
C GLY A 110 14.68 -10.10 7.22
N ALA A 111 14.46 -11.33 7.70
CA ALA A 111 15.51 -12.14 8.32
C ALA A 111 16.63 -12.49 7.32
N ALA A 112 16.26 -12.93 6.11
CA ALA A 112 17.23 -13.25 5.05
C ALA A 112 18.07 -12.03 4.67
N LYS A 113 17.44 -10.85 4.52
CA LYS A 113 18.13 -9.59 4.24
C LYS A 113 19.10 -9.19 5.35
N ALA A 114 18.67 -9.26 6.61
CA ALA A 114 19.53 -8.94 7.74
C ALA A 114 20.72 -9.90 7.85
N TRP A 115 20.50 -11.19 7.61
CA TRP A 115 21.56 -12.20 7.60
C TRP A 115 22.57 -11.96 6.47
N ALA A 116 22.11 -11.72 5.23
CA ALA A 116 22.97 -11.45 4.10
C ALA A 116 23.80 -10.16 4.30
N HIS A 117 23.20 -9.10 4.85
CA HIS A 117 23.93 -7.90 5.23
C HIS A 117 24.97 -8.18 6.32
N LYS A 118 24.64 -8.97 7.33
CA LYS A 118 25.58 -9.37 8.39
C LYS A 118 26.73 -10.22 7.86
N GLU A 119 26.47 -11.15 6.95
CA GLU A 119 27.51 -12.00 6.35
C GLU A 119 28.54 -11.17 5.57
N ARG A 120 28.07 -10.11 4.88
CA ARG A 120 28.94 -9.23 4.09
C ARG A 120 29.71 -8.20 4.91
N HIS A 121 29.06 -7.63 5.94
CA HIS A 121 29.57 -6.45 6.66
C HIS A 121 29.86 -6.69 8.14
N GLY A 122 29.60 -7.90 8.65
CA GLY A 122 29.89 -8.28 10.02
C GLY A 122 31.36 -8.65 10.18
N SER A 123 32.12 -7.82 10.89
CA SER A 123 33.38 -8.25 11.53
C SER A 123 33.11 -9.13 12.75
#